data_AF-A0A645D9U1-F1
#
_entry.id   AF-A0A645D9U1-F1
#
_cell.length_a   1.000
_cell.length_b   1.000
_cell.length_c   1.000
_cell.angle_alpha   90.00
_cell.angle_beta   90.00
_cell.angle_gamma   90.00
#
_symmetry.space_group_name_H-M   'P 1'
#
loop_
_entity.id
_entity.type
_entity.pdbx_description
1 polymer ?
#
loop_
_entity_poly.entity_id
_entity_poly.type
_entity_poly.pdbx_seq_one_letter_code
_entity_poly.pdbx_strand_id
1 'polypeptide(L)' 'MKIAIAKNGDVVSEHFGHAKEFLVVNVENQKEISREIAIPPEGEHIPGAMPR' A
#
# COMPACT_ATOMS: atom_id res chain seq x y z
N MET A 1 -15.47 -1.15 0.49
CA MET A 1 -14.36 -1.73 -0.30
C MET A 1 -13.08 -1.05 0.16
N LYS A 2 -11.99 -1.78 0.39
CA LYS A 2 -10.67 -1.19 0.65
C LYS A 2 -9.79 -1.29 -0.59
N ILE A 3 -9.12 -0.20 -0.94
CA ILE A 3 -8.23 -0.10 -2.11
C ILE A 3 -6.86 0.31 -1.59
N ALA A 4 -5.82 -0.44 -1.93
CA ALA A 4 -4.44 -0.08 -1.62
C ALA A 4 -3.75 0.39 -2.90
N ILE A 5 -3.19 1.61 -2.87
CA ILE A 5 -2.49 2.23 -3.99
C ILE A 5 -1.02 2.35 -3.62
N ALA A 6 -0.17 1.65 -4.35
CA ALA A 6 1.28 1.72 -4.18
C ALA A 6 1.76 3.11 -4.64
N LYS A 7 2.40 3.89 -3.77
CA LYS A 7 2.85 5.25 -4.09
C LYS A 7 4.23 5.56 -3.51
N ASN A 8 4.87 6.57 -4.09
CA ASN A 8 6.15 7.11 -3.63
C ASN A 8 6.00 8.64 -3.48
N GLY A 9 5.67 9.13 -2.28
CA GLY A 9 5.24 10.52 -2.14
C GLY A 9 3.92 10.76 -2.86
N ASP A 10 3.79 11.82 -3.64
CA ASP A 10 2.52 12.18 -4.29
C ASP A 10 2.27 11.49 -5.65
N VAL A 11 3.13 10.55 -6.05
CA VAL A 11 3.02 9.83 -7.32
C VAL A 11 2.79 8.34 -7.13
N VAL A 12 2.01 7.73 -8.03
CA VAL A 12 1.82 6.27 -8.07
C VAL A 12 3.16 5.60 -8.36
N SER A 13 3.48 4.53 -7.62
CA SER A 13 4.71 3.77 -7.82
C SER A 13 4.62 2.95 -9.11
N GLU A 14 5.68 2.94 -9.91
CA GLU A 14 5.79 2.10 -11.11
C GLU A 14 5.86 0.60 -10.77
N HIS A 15 6.40 0.27 -9.59
CA HIS A 15 6.55 -1.10 -9.12
C HIS A 15 5.88 -1.27 -7.77
N PHE A 16 4.89 -2.16 -7.70
CA PHE A 16 4.14 -2.45 -6.47
C PHE A 16 5.07 -2.96 -5.35
N GLY A 17 5.97 -3.90 -5.67
CA GLY A 17 6.84 -4.55 -4.69
C GLY A 17 7.93 -3.65 -4.07
N HIS A 18 8.23 -2.49 -4.69
CA HIS A 18 9.25 -1.54 -4.22
C HIS A 18 8.64 -0.19 -3.81
N ALA A 19 7.32 -0.11 -3.68
CA ALA A 19 6.68 1.12 -3.22
C ALA A 19 7.13 1.45 -1.80
N LYS A 20 7.37 2.72 -1.51
CA LYS A 20 7.77 3.16 -0.16
C LYS A 20 6.61 3.19 0.81
N GLU A 21 5.39 3.29 0.29
CA GLU A 21 4.17 3.43 1.06
C GLU A 21 2.94 3.06 0.22
N PHE A 22 1.85 2.74 0.90
CA PHE A 22 0.56 2.46 0.31
C PHE A 22 -0.47 3.43 0.87
N LEU A 23 -1.16 4.13 -0.03
CA LEU A 23 -2.39 4.84 0.33
C LEU A 23 -3.52 3.83 0.37
N VAL A 24 -4.06 3.56 1.55
CA VAL A 24 -5.22 2.69 1.73
C VAL A 24 -6.46 3.57 1.84
N VAL A 25 -7.39 3.41 0.91
CA VAL A 25 -8.64 4.17 0.83
C VAL A 25 -9.80 3.23 1.12
N ASN A 26 -10.68 3.62 2.04
CA ASN A 26 -11.95 2.93 2.26
C ASN A 26 -13.05 3.66 1.49
N VAL A 27 -13.79 2.88 0.68
CA VAL A 27 -14.83 3.37 -0.21
C VAL A 27 -16.15 2.68 0.11
N GLU A 28 -17.19 3.48 0.34
CA GLU A 28 -18.57 3.04 0.52
C GLU A 28 -19.49 3.83 -0.39
N ASN A 29 -20.45 3.16 -1.04
CA ASN A 29 -21.39 3.80 -1.96
C ASN A 29 -20.71 4.70 -3.01
N GLN A 30 -19.57 4.23 -3.55
CA GLN A 30 -18.74 4.96 -4.53
C GLN A 30 -18.14 6.28 -4.03
N LYS A 31 -18.13 6.50 -2.71
CA LYS A 31 -17.49 7.65 -2.07
C LYS A 31 -16.37 7.18 -1.16
N GLU A 32 -15.26 7.89 -1.20
CA GLU A 32 -14.23 7.76 -0.18
C GLU A 32 -14.79 8.21 1.17
N ILE A 33 -14.61 7.37 2.19
CA ILE A 33 -15.03 7.67 3.57
C ILE A 33 -13.85 7.79 4.54
N SER A 34 -12.69 7.20 4.21
CA SER A 34 -11.44 7.39 4.96
C SER A 34 -10.22 7.01 4.12
N ARG A 35 -9.05 7.52 4.52
CA ARG A 35 -7.75 7.12 4.00
C ARG A 35 -6.69 7.02 5.10
N GLU A 36 -5.72 6.16 4.90
CA GLU A 36 -4.55 5.99 5.76
C GLU A 36 -3.29 5.68 4.93
N ILE A 37 -2.11 5.96 5.48
CA ILE A 37 -0.84 5.57 4.88
C ILE A 37 -0.33 4.33 5.60
N ALA A 38 -0.11 3.26 4.85
CA ALA A 38 0.53 2.04 5.34
C ALA A 38 1.96 1.96 4.80
N ILE A 39 2.92 1.72 5.69
CA ILE A 39 4.32 1.50 5.32
C ILE A 39 4.49 -0.01 5.11
N PRO A 40 5.08 -0.46 3.98
CA PRO A 40 5.40 -1.86 3.79
C PRO A 40 6.31 -2.38 4.91
N PRO A 41 6.25 -3.68 5.22
CA PRO A 41 7.16 -4.27 6.17
C PRO A 41 8.61 -4.03 5.75
N GLU A 42 9.42 -3.56 6.71
CA GLU A 42 10.85 -3.38 6.53
C GLU A 42 11.55 -4.74 6.60
N GLY A 43 12.46 -5.01 5.66
CA GLY A 43 13.25 -6.23 5.63
C GLY A 43 13.67 -6.66 4.23
N GLU A 44 14.72 -7.48 4.14
CA GLU A 44 15.11 -8.10 2.89
C GLU A 44 14.08 -9.16 2.51
N HIS A 45 13.60 -9.13 1.26
CA HIS A 45 12.75 -10.20 0.76
C HIS A 45 13.60 -11.47 0.63
N ILE A 46 13.43 -12.38 1.58
CA ILE A 46 14.05 -13.70 1.55
C ILE A 46 13.02 -14.67 0.93
N PRO A 47 13.26 -15.20 -0.29
CA PRO A 47 12.35 -16.15 -0.91
C PRO A 47 12.05 -17.33 0.01
N GLY A 48 10.77 -17.61 0.25
CA GLY A 48 10.30 -18.70 1.12
C GLY A 48 10.11 -18.33 2.59
N ALA A 49 10.44 -17.10 3.01
CA ALA A 49 10.10 -16.62 4.35
C ALA A 49 8.65 -16.12 4.41
N MET A 50 7.90 -16.58 5.43
CA MET A 50 6.55 -16.09 5.70
C MET A 50 6.62 -14.83 6.57
N PRO A 51 5.75 -13.82 6.35
CA PRO A 51 5.60 -12.70 7.27
C PRO A 51 5.28 -13.23 8.68
N ARG A 52 5.93 -12.66 9.71
CA ARG A 52 5.61 -12.93 11.12
C ARG A 52 4.53 -11.98 11.63
#